data_AF-A0A2N2ATW5-F1
#
_entry.id   AF-A0A2N2ATW5-F1
#
_cell.length_a   1.000
_cell.length_b   1.000
_cell.length_c   1.000
_cell.angle_alpha   90.00
_cell.angle_beta   90.00
_cell.angle_gamma   90.00
#
_symmetry.space_group_name_H-M   'P 1'
#
loop_
_entity.id
_entity.type
_entity.pdbx_description
1 polymer ?
#
loop_
_entity_poly.entity_id
_entity_poly.type
_entity_poly.pdbx_seq_one_letter_code
_entity_poly.pdbx_strand_id
1 'polypeptide(L)'
;MKKSLTKSFILVLLIVASIYQIITLWFDDVSDRNFFYSFLDRVNEIISEPKGEFDKEYMTSPRMLGVFIGISDKDFTIIEKKNIDYDKILGESMTVFNKVLSNGQFEGVYDDASALWQSRGLIFSLSLIMSKEALASDFNVNVSTFGELSSVQTMGIIPAKEKADKIKVYFIDEQTNQVYIYGLDEKELKERNNNINSYINTTESKTYPPYYSSLKNVDELFKGNILLPLPTSNIRYNNKIKLTTPFVINENFGTEDLEIFVNGFFDNPNVKWTIQNSSDMKYGDDHALVKYNNKAIFEYSSIISNNKVSLGLSEAFNVAEEFIVKDVLLVKGDYQLSSYEKQGEKTIFYYEYEFDGLPLLMDKQLLVSNNMKYPIEITIESGKVVKYKRLLFYMNGVDREEAFSSEFVEALNSFVDKNDIRKEQLDDMYLGYVMNDNNVKLMWIIKYNGKVYSLEL
;
A
#
# COMPACT_ATOMS: atom_id res chain seq x y z
N MET A 1 39.16 -5.83 59.78
CA MET A 1 38.47 -4.75 59.03
C MET A 1 38.52 -4.92 57.50
N LYS A 2 39.67 -5.16 56.84
CA LYS A 2 39.74 -5.25 55.35
C LYS A 2 38.86 -6.36 54.72
N LYS A 3 38.78 -7.57 55.32
CA LYS A 3 37.93 -8.68 54.80
C LYS A 3 36.41 -8.42 54.86
N SER A 4 35.94 -7.55 55.75
CA SER A 4 34.51 -7.23 55.88
C SER A 4 34.08 -6.25 54.79
N LEU A 5 34.92 -5.25 54.48
CA LEU A 5 34.68 -4.30 53.39
C LEU A 5 34.67 -4.98 52.02
N THR A 6 35.57 -5.93 51.76
CA THR A 6 35.58 -6.68 50.49
C THR A 6 34.32 -7.54 50.32
N LYS A 7 33.85 -8.18 51.40
CA LYS A 7 32.60 -8.97 51.37
C LYS A 7 31.38 -8.07 51.15
N SER A 8 31.31 -6.91 51.79
CA SER A 8 30.24 -5.93 51.56
C SER A 8 30.24 -5.39 50.13
N PHE A 9 31.41 -5.14 49.56
CA PHE A 9 31.53 -4.68 48.17
C PHE A 9 31.07 -5.74 47.15
N ILE A 10 31.48 -7.00 47.36
CA ILE A 10 31.02 -8.13 46.53
C ILE A 10 29.51 -8.33 46.65
N LEU A 11 28.94 -8.16 47.86
CA LEU A 11 27.51 -8.27 48.08
C LEU A 11 26.74 -7.16 47.33
N VAL A 12 27.21 -5.91 47.38
CA VAL A 12 26.59 -4.81 46.64
C VAL A 12 26.67 -5.06 45.13
N LEU A 13 27.81 -5.56 44.64
CA LEU A 13 27.97 -5.87 43.22
C LEU A 13 27.05 -7.01 42.77
N LEU A 14 26.85 -8.04 43.61
CA LEU A 14 25.88 -9.11 43.37
C LEU A 14 24.43 -8.62 43.42
N ILE A 15 24.10 -7.70 44.33
CA ILE A 15 22.77 -7.09 44.40
C ILE A 15 22.51 -6.26 43.14
N VAL A 16 23.48 -5.44 42.70
CA VAL A 16 23.38 -4.67 41.46
C VAL A 16 23.28 -5.60 40.24
N ALA A 17 24.06 -6.67 40.19
CA ALA A 17 23.98 -7.67 39.11
C ALA A 17 22.65 -8.42 39.11
N SER A 18 22.08 -8.71 40.28
CA SER A 18 20.77 -9.37 40.41
C SER A 18 19.63 -8.41 40.04
N ILE A 19 19.70 -7.14 40.45
CA ILE A 19 18.77 -6.09 40.01
C ILE A 19 18.89 -5.90 38.50
N TYR A 20 20.11 -5.86 37.97
CA TYR A 20 20.36 -5.77 36.53
C TYR A 20 19.81 -6.99 35.80
N GLN A 21 19.98 -8.21 36.33
CA GLN A 21 19.40 -9.44 35.78
C GLN A 21 17.87 -9.47 35.86
N ILE A 22 17.27 -8.97 36.94
CA ILE A 22 15.81 -8.88 37.07
C ILE A 22 15.27 -7.83 36.10
N ILE A 23 15.96 -6.69 35.96
CA ILE A 23 15.63 -5.67 34.96
C ILE A 23 15.80 -6.26 33.56
N THR A 24 16.91 -6.92 33.22
CA THR A 24 17.04 -7.56 31.89
C THR A 24 15.99 -8.66 31.70
N LEU A 25 15.70 -9.53 32.66
CA LEU A 25 14.66 -10.57 32.50
C LEU A 25 13.22 -10.01 32.37
N TRP A 26 12.91 -8.87 32.99
CA TRP A 26 11.59 -8.19 32.86
C TRP A 26 11.55 -7.16 31.72
N PHE A 27 12.71 -6.76 31.19
CA PHE A 27 12.84 -5.65 30.24
C PHE A 27 13.57 -6.04 28.93
N ASP A 28 14.08 -7.27 28.77
CA ASP A 28 14.77 -7.78 27.56
C ASP A 28 13.81 -8.20 26.45
N ASP A 29 12.49 -8.27 26.68
CA ASP A 29 11.52 -8.12 25.60
C ASP A 29 11.45 -6.63 25.21
N VAL A 30 12.58 -6.12 24.72
CA VAL A 30 12.76 -4.75 24.23
C VAL A 30 11.87 -4.50 23.01
N SER A 31 11.48 -5.55 22.30
CA SER A 31 10.66 -5.44 21.09
C SER A 31 9.20 -5.11 21.39
N ASP A 32 8.63 -5.56 22.52
CA ASP A 32 7.28 -5.21 22.94
C ASP A 32 7.18 -3.77 23.46
N ARG A 33 8.26 -3.18 23.96
CA ARG A 33 8.26 -1.79 24.47
C ARG A 33 8.14 -0.73 23.35
N ASN A 34 8.75 -0.98 22.19
CA ASN A 34 8.65 -0.06 21.06
C ASN A 34 7.21 0.02 20.52
N PHE A 35 6.44 -1.06 20.62
CA PHE A 35 5.02 -1.09 20.28
C PHE A 35 4.21 -0.11 21.12
N PHE A 36 4.30 -0.18 22.46
CA PHE A 36 3.45 0.65 23.32
C PHE A 36 3.74 2.15 23.20
N TYR A 37 5.02 2.55 23.10
CA TYR A 37 5.35 3.97 22.95
C TYR A 37 4.89 4.51 21.59
N SER A 38 5.19 3.81 20.49
CA SER A 38 4.75 4.23 19.15
C SER A 38 3.23 4.23 18.99
N PHE A 39 2.55 3.25 19.58
CA PHE A 39 1.09 3.17 19.62
C PHE A 39 0.47 4.33 20.41
N LEU A 40 0.93 4.59 21.64
CA LEU A 40 0.38 5.66 22.48
C LEU A 40 0.69 7.05 21.90
N ASP A 41 1.89 7.25 21.35
CA ASP A 41 2.25 8.51 20.69
C ASP A 41 1.31 8.81 19.52
N ARG A 42 1.01 7.79 18.70
CA ARG A 42 0.08 7.93 17.58
C ARG A 42 -1.37 8.14 18.02
N VAL A 43 -1.83 7.43 19.04
CA VAL A 43 -3.16 7.65 19.62
C VAL A 43 -3.28 9.11 20.10
N ASN A 44 -2.25 9.64 20.76
CA ASN A 44 -2.23 11.02 21.22
C ASN A 44 -2.21 12.03 20.07
N GLU A 45 -1.49 11.75 18.98
CA GLU A 45 -1.45 12.58 17.77
C GLU A 45 -2.85 12.70 17.15
N ILE A 46 -3.52 11.57 16.90
CA ILE A 46 -4.85 11.51 16.27
C ILE A 46 -5.94 12.16 17.15
N ILE A 47 -5.80 12.08 18.48
CA ILE A 47 -6.73 12.73 19.42
C ILE A 47 -6.47 14.25 19.49
N SER A 48 -5.22 14.68 19.32
CA SER A 48 -4.81 16.08 19.52
C SER A 48 -4.89 16.93 18.25
N GLU A 49 -4.85 16.31 17.06
CA GLU A 49 -5.01 17.04 15.81
C GLU A 49 -6.47 17.45 15.57
N PRO A 50 -6.73 18.73 15.26
CA PRO A 50 -8.05 19.13 14.78
C PRO A 50 -8.32 18.38 13.48
N LYS A 51 -9.40 17.60 13.44
CA LYS A 51 -9.87 16.91 12.23
C LYS A 51 -10.14 17.97 11.15
N GLY A 52 -9.15 18.20 10.28
CA GLY A 52 -9.32 18.99 9.06
C GLY A 52 -10.31 18.31 8.11
N GLU A 53 -10.63 18.97 7.00
CA GLU A 53 -11.35 18.30 5.92
C GLU A 53 -10.49 17.12 5.41
N PHE A 54 -11.12 15.96 5.25
CA PHE A 54 -10.47 14.78 4.69
C PHE A 54 -10.11 15.06 3.22
N ASP A 55 -8.82 15.00 2.90
CA ASP A 55 -8.35 15.14 1.52
C ASP A 55 -8.84 13.95 0.70
N LYS A 56 -9.41 14.24 -0.48
CA LYS A 56 -9.92 13.21 -1.39
C LYS A 56 -8.80 12.21 -1.76
N GLU A 57 -9.07 10.93 -1.56
CA GLU A 57 -8.25 9.83 -2.03
C GLU A 57 -8.71 9.34 -3.41
N TYR A 58 -7.75 8.82 -4.18
CA TYR A 58 -7.97 8.33 -5.54
C TYR A 58 -7.82 6.82 -5.60
N MET A 59 -8.77 6.13 -6.24
CA MET A 59 -8.62 4.72 -6.58
C MET A 59 -7.48 4.51 -7.58
N THR A 60 -7.16 5.54 -8.38
CA THR A 60 -6.01 5.55 -9.29
C THR A 60 -4.68 5.88 -8.60
N SER A 61 -4.63 5.91 -7.27
CA SER A 61 -3.35 5.98 -6.56
C SER A 61 -2.45 4.81 -6.99
N PRO A 62 -1.23 5.08 -7.49
CA PRO A 62 -0.41 4.04 -8.10
C PRO A 62 0.20 3.13 -7.03
N ARG A 63 0.38 1.86 -7.39
CA ARG A 63 1.31 0.97 -6.70
C ARG A 63 2.75 1.42 -6.94
N MET A 64 3.07 1.84 -8.17
CA MET A 64 4.38 2.37 -8.55
C MET A 64 4.25 3.65 -9.37
N LEU A 65 4.97 4.69 -8.94
CA LEU A 65 5.09 5.96 -9.65
C LEU A 65 6.50 6.07 -10.24
N GLY A 66 6.61 5.90 -11.55
CA GLY A 66 7.88 5.94 -12.27
C GLY A 66 8.16 7.29 -12.93
N VAL A 67 9.44 7.64 -13.03
CA VAL A 67 9.95 8.79 -13.79
C VAL A 67 10.75 8.30 -14.99
N PHE A 68 10.37 8.77 -16.17
CA PHE A 68 11.02 8.46 -17.44
C PHE A 68 11.76 9.68 -17.97
N ILE A 69 13.07 9.50 -18.24
CA ILE A 69 13.98 10.56 -18.71
C ILE A 69 14.11 10.56 -20.25
N GLY A 70 13.58 9.54 -20.93
CA GLY A 70 13.59 9.39 -22.39
C GLY A 70 14.77 8.55 -22.91
N ILE A 71 14.99 8.58 -24.24
CA ILE A 71 15.86 7.65 -25.01
C ILE A 71 17.33 7.63 -24.53
N SER A 72 17.84 8.70 -23.91
CA SER A 72 19.27 8.79 -23.58
C SER A 72 19.73 7.84 -22.48
N ASP A 73 18.84 7.43 -21.57
CA ASP A 73 19.16 6.56 -20.46
C ASP A 73 18.28 5.31 -20.51
N LYS A 74 18.88 4.12 -20.50
CA LYS A 74 18.14 2.85 -20.46
C LYS A 74 17.39 2.66 -19.13
N ASP A 75 17.74 3.44 -18.12
CA ASP A 75 17.17 3.33 -16.79
C ASP A 75 15.98 4.28 -16.62
N PHE A 76 14.96 3.81 -15.90
CA PHE A 76 13.94 4.68 -15.30
C PHE A 76 14.01 4.46 -13.80
N THR A 77 13.44 5.38 -13.04
CA THR A 77 13.40 5.26 -11.58
C THR A 77 11.98 5.27 -11.08
N ILE A 78 11.76 4.66 -9.92
CA ILE A 78 10.52 4.74 -9.17
C ILE A 78 10.67 5.75 -8.03
N ILE A 79 9.65 6.55 -7.82
CA ILE A 79 9.49 7.39 -6.63
C ILE A 79 8.95 6.48 -5.53
N GLU A 80 9.78 6.18 -4.54
CA GLU A 80 9.34 5.40 -3.38
C GLU A 80 8.28 6.17 -2.58
N LYS A 81 7.27 5.46 -2.05
CA LYS A 81 6.19 6.07 -1.23
C LYS A 81 6.72 6.83 0.00
N LYS A 82 7.85 6.39 0.56
CA LYS A 82 8.54 7.06 1.68
C LYS A 82 9.27 8.35 1.31
N ASN A 83 9.36 8.67 0.02
CA ASN A 83 9.99 9.90 -0.43
C ASN A 83 9.13 11.11 -0.03
N ILE A 84 9.74 12.13 0.56
CA ILE A 84 9.05 13.35 1.02
C ILE A 84 8.29 14.09 -0.10
N ASP A 85 8.73 13.93 -1.35
CA ASP A 85 8.09 14.54 -2.52
C ASP A 85 6.98 13.66 -3.12
N TYR A 86 6.78 12.41 -2.66
CA TYR A 86 5.83 11.47 -3.26
C TYR A 86 4.40 12.02 -3.30
N ASP A 87 3.83 12.37 -2.13
CA ASP A 87 2.45 12.86 -2.03
C ASP A 87 2.24 14.15 -2.81
N LYS A 88 3.26 15.03 -2.82
CA LYS A 88 3.23 16.26 -3.59
C LYS A 88 3.13 15.96 -5.09
N ILE A 89 4.01 15.12 -5.63
CA ILE A 89 4.00 14.78 -7.06
C ILE A 89 2.74 14.01 -7.44
N LEU A 90 2.26 13.13 -6.57
CA LEU A 90 1.01 12.42 -6.77
C LEU A 90 -0.17 13.40 -6.86
N GLY A 91 -0.29 14.34 -5.92
CA GLY A 91 -1.36 15.36 -5.92
C GLY A 91 -1.32 16.28 -7.14
N GLU A 92 -0.11 16.72 -7.54
CA GLU A 92 0.10 17.48 -8.78
C GLU A 92 -0.37 16.70 -10.01
N SER A 93 -0.02 15.43 -10.06
CA SER A 93 -0.36 14.54 -11.18
C SER A 93 -1.86 14.26 -11.26
N MET A 94 -2.51 13.98 -10.13
CA MET A 94 -3.97 13.77 -10.09
C MET A 94 -4.73 15.04 -10.48
N THR A 95 -4.21 16.22 -10.13
CA THR A 95 -4.76 17.49 -10.63
C THR A 95 -4.65 17.60 -12.16
N VAL A 96 -3.51 17.23 -12.73
CA VAL A 96 -3.29 17.21 -14.19
C VAL A 96 -4.26 16.22 -14.86
N PHE A 97 -4.38 14.99 -14.37
CA PHE A 97 -5.35 14.01 -14.92
C PHE A 97 -6.77 14.57 -14.92
N ASN A 98 -7.26 15.06 -13.78
CA ASN A 98 -8.61 15.64 -13.67
C ASN A 98 -8.83 16.79 -14.67
N LYS A 99 -7.87 17.71 -14.77
CA LYS A 99 -7.98 18.89 -15.66
C LYS A 99 -7.91 18.52 -17.13
N VAL A 100 -7.00 17.64 -17.53
CA VAL A 100 -6.89 17.19 -18.92
C VAL A 100 -8.12 16.39 -19.33
N LEU A 101 -8.67 15.54 -18.46
CA LEU A 101 -9.88 14.78 -18.76
C LEU A 101 -11.15 15.64 -18.78
N SER A 102 -11.21 16.70 -17.97
CA SER A 102 -12.39 17.58 -17.89
C SER A 102 -12.41 18.64 -19.00
N ASN A 103 -11.25 19.20 -19.35
CA ASN A 103 -11.13 20.38 -20.22
C ASN A 103 -10.31 20.13 -21.48
N GLY A 104 -9.57 19.03 -21.54
CA GLY A 104 -8.69 18.72 -22.66
C GLY A 104 -9.44 18.15 -23.86
N GLN A 105 -8.65 17.75 -24.86
CA GLN A 105 -9.13 17.15 -26.09
C GLN A 105 -8.54 15.75 -26.27
N PHE A 106 -9.35 14.83 -26.78
CA PHE A 106 -8.88 13.54 -27.24
C PHE A 106 -7.99 13.73 -28.47
N GLU A 107 -6.74 13.24 -28.40
CA GLU A 107 -5.75 13.38 -29.47
C GLU A 107 -5.67 12.13 -30.37
N GLY A 108 -6.12 10.97 -29.89
CA GLY A 108 -6.19 9.75 -30.70
C GLY A 108 -5.83 8.47 -29.93
N VAL A 109 -5.85 7.36 -30.68
CA VAL A 109 -5.44 6.03 -30.25
C VAL A 109 -4.17 5.63 -31.02
N TYR A 110 -3.20 5.06 -30.33
CA TYR A 110 -1.94 4.58 -30.92
C TYR A 110 -1.77 3.10 -30.62
N ASP A 111 -1.35 2.30 -31.60
CA ASP A 111 -1.17 0.86 -31.45
C ASP A 111 0.13 0.46 -30.71
N ASP A 112 1.03 1.43 -30.49
CA ASP A 112 2.34 1.17 -29.91
C ASP A 112 2.68 2.17 -28.79
N ALA A 113 2.79 1.65 -27.57
CA ALA A 113 3.22 2.40 -26.40
C ALA A 113 4.72 2.75 -26.42
N SER A 114 5.51 2.17 -27.32
CA SER A 114 6.95 2.43 -27.43
C SER A 114 7.26 3.90 -27.74
N ALA A 115 6.39 4.56 -28.51
CA ALA A 115 6.50 5.97 -28.84
C ALA A 115 6.39 6.88 -27.59
N LEU A 116 5.66 6.45 -26.56
CA LEU A 116 5.54 7.20 -25.31
C LEU A 116 6.86 7.24 -24.53
N TRP A 117 7.65 6.17 -24.60
CA TRP A 117 8.96 6.09 -23.94
C TRP A 117 10.01 7.02 -24.51
N GLN A 118 9.78 7.58 -25.70
CA GLN A 118 10.65 8.59 -26.28
C GLN A 118 10.53 9.94 -25.56
N SER A 119 9.41 10.15 -24.86
CA SER A 119 9.12 11.38 -24.14
C SER A 119 9.47 11.25 -22.66
N ARG A 120 9.95 12.36 -22.10
CA ARG A 120 10.08 12.50 -20.65
C ARG A 120 8.69 12.50 -20.03
N GLY A 121 8.52 11.90 -18.87
CA GLY A 121 7.21 11.83 -18.25
C GLY A 121 7.15 11.05 -16.95
N LEU A 122 5.93 10.92 -16.45
CA LEU A 122 5.59 10.11 -15.30
C LEU A 122 4.74 8.92 -15.76
N ILE A 123 4.95 7.76 -15.16
CA ILE A 123 4.12 6.57 -15.35
C ILE A 123 3.55 6.11 -14.02
N PHE A 124 2.32 5.63 -14.06
CA PHE A 124 1.54 5.18 -12.92
C PHE A 124 1.13 3.74 -13.22
N SER A 125 1.72 2.80 -12.47
CA SER A 125 1.23 1.43 -12.43
C SER A 125 0.21 1.36 -11.30
N LEU A 126 -1.06 1.17 -11.64
CA LEU A 126 -2.17 1.11 -10.70
C LEU A 126 -2.13 -0.20 -9.90
N SER A 127 -2.69 -0.16 -8.69
CA SER A 127 -2.79 -1.34 -7.81
C SER A 127 -3.87 -2.33 -8.26
N LEU A 128 -4.85 -1.87 -9.02
CA LEU A 128 -5.88 -2.70 -9.66
C LEU A 128 -6.13 -2.31 -11.11
N ILE A 129 -6.71 -3.25 -11.86
CA ILE A 129 -7.21 -2.99 -13.22
C ILE A 129 -8.51 -2.19 -13.10
N MET A 130 -8.49 -0.96 -13.58
CA MET A 130 -9.60 -0.02 -13.52
C MET A 130 -10.44 -0.09 -14.81
N SER A 131 -11.73 -0.33 -14.70
CA SER A 131 -12.67 -0.15 -15.82
C SER A 131 -12.81 1.34 -16.18
N LYS A 132 -13.24 1.66 -17.41
CA LYS A 132 -13.54 3.05 -17.77
C LYS A 132 -14.62 3.68 -16.88
N GLU A 133 -15.57 2.91 -16.38
CA GLU A 133 -16.60 3.39 -15.45
C GLU A 133 -15.99 3.75 -14.09
N ALA A 134 -15.03 2.96 -13.62
CA ALA A 134 -14.30 3.25 -12.38
C ALA A 134 -13.42 4.50 -12.54
N LEU A 135 -12.69 4.63 -13.65
CA LEU A 135 -11.89 5.83 -13.97
C LEU A 135 -12.76 7.08 -14.05
N ALA A 136 -13.89 7.01 -14.75
CA ALA A 136 -14.84 8.11 -14.87
C ALA A 136 -15.39 8.53 -13.51
N SER A 137 -15.74 7.55 -12.66
CA SER A 137 -16.15 7.84 -11.29
C SER A 137 -15.04 8.49 -10.47
N ASP A 138 -13.79 8.04 -10.60
CA ASP A 138 -12.68 8.51 -9.77
C ASP A 138 -12.24 9.93 -10.13
N PHE A 139 -12.15 10.23 -11.43
CA PHE A 139 -11.84 11.57 -11.95
C PHE A 139 -13.06 12.49 -12.06
N ASN A 140 -14.26 12.02 -11.67
CA ASN A 140 -15.51 12.77 -11.76
C ASN A 140 -15.78 13.35 -13.17
N VAL A 141 -15.60 12.51 -14.19
CA VAL A 141 -15.86 12.84 -15.60
C VAL A 141 -16.91 11.90 -16.20
N ASN A 142 -17.43 12.23 -17.38
CA ASN A 142 -18.36 11.33 -18.06
C ASN A 142 -17.64 10.07 -18.56
N VAL A 143 -18.27 8.91 -18.46
CA VAL A 143 -17.76 7.64 -19.02
C VAL A 143 -17.44 7.78 -20.52
N SER A 144 -18.20 8.60 -21.25
CA SER A 144 -17.97 8.86 -22.68
C SER A 144 -16.61 9.51 -22.97
N THR A 145 -15.97 10.16 -22.00
CA THR A 145 -14.62 10.73 -22.15
C THR A 145 -13.61 9.67 -22.56
N PHE A 146 -13.80 8.42 -22.10
CA PHE A 146 -12.88 7.31 -22.35
C PHE A 146 -13.14 6.56 -23.66
N GLY A 147 -14.24 6.86 -24.37
CA GLY A 147 -14.57 6.21 -25.64
C GLY A 147 -14.59 4.68 -25.55
N GLU A 148 -13.78 4.05 -26.40
CA GLU A 148 -13.64 2.58 -26.53
C GLU A 148 -12.64 1.95 -25.54
N LEU A 149 -11.98 2.76 -24.69
CA LEU A 149 -11.11 2.23 -23.63
C LEU A 149 -11.90 1.24 -22.75
N SER A 150 -11.33 0.07 -22.52
CA SER A 150 -11.98 -1.00 -21.77
C SER A 150 -11.56 -0.96 -20.30
N SER A 151 -10.25 -1.10 -20.07
CA SER A 151 -9.66 -1.21 -18.75
C SER A 151 -8.19 -0.79 -18.75
N VAL A 152 -7.73 -0.29 -17.61
CA VAL A 152 -6.40 0.32 -17.47
C VAL A 152 -5.74 -0.18 -16.20
N GLN A 153 -4.50 -0.65 -16.30
CA GLN A 153 -3.59 -0.78 -15.17
C GLN A 153 -2.42 0.21 -15.26
N THR A 154 -2.18 0.77 -16.45
CA THR A 154 -1.09 1.73 -16.68
C THR A 154 -1.58 3.05 -17.26
N MET A 155 -1.23 4.15 -16.61
CA MET A 155 -1.50 5.50 -17.08
C MET A 155 -0.27 6.40 -16.92
N GLY A 156 -0.26 7.57 -17.52
CA GLY A 156 0.88 8.47 -17.36
C GLY A 156 0.68 9.88 -17.87
N ILE A 157 1.71 10.69 -17.64
CA ILE A 157 1.75 12.11 -17.96
C ILE A 157 3.00 12.39 -18.78
N ILE A 158 2.82 13.09 -19.89
CA ILE A 158 3.90 13.69 -20.67
C ILE A 158 3.78 15.21 -20.50
N PRO A 159 4.65 15.84 -19.70
CA PRO A 159 4.63 17.29 -19.53
C PRO A 159 5.00 18.00 -20.83
N ALA A 160 4.46 19.22 -20.98
CA ALA A 160 4.81 20.10 -22.08
C ALA A 160 6.24 20.62 -21.91
N LYS A 161 7.03 20.61 -23.00
CA LYS A 161 8.40 21.15 -23.02
C LYS A 161 8.40 22.65 -23.31
N GLU A 162 7.57 23.07 -24.24
CA GLU A 162 7.43 24.47 -24.64
C GLU A 162 6.04 25.03 -24.33
N LYS A 163 5.92 26.36 -24.27
CA LYS A 163 4.65 27.05 -23.98
C LYS A 163 3.56 26.86 -25.04
N ALA A 164 3.95 26.40 -26.23
CA ALA A 164 3.04 26.08 -27.33
C ALA A 164 2.62 24.62 -27.33
N ASP A 165 3.24 23.78 -26.50
CA ASP A 165 2.92 22.36 -26.39
C ASP A 165 1.72 22.13 -25.46
N LYS A 166 1.18 20.92 -25.56
CA LYS A 166 0.17 20.39 -24.66
C LYS A 166 0.80 19.50 -23.62
N ILE A 167 0.28 19.57 -22.40
CA ILE A 167 0.46 18.51 -21.41
C ILE A 167 -0.45 17.38 -21.84
N LYS A 168 0.11 16.17 -21.93
CA LYS A 168 -0.64 14.99 -22.35
C LYS A 168 -0.78 14.02 -21.20
N VAL A 169 -1.93 13.38 -21.13
CA VAL A 169 -2.14 12.20 -20.30
C VAL A 169 -2.47 11.03 -21.20
N TYR A 170 -2.04 9.84 -20.82
CA TYR A 170 -2.28 8.63 -21.57
C TYR A 170 -2.75 7.48 -20.69
N PHE A 171 -3.50 6.57 -21.30
CA PHE A 171 -4.00 5.34 -20.70
C PHE A 171 -3.68 4.19 -21.64
N ILE A 172 -3.11 3.11 -21.11
CA ILE A 172 -2.85 1.88 -21.86
C ILE A 172 -4.01 0.92 -21.61
N ASP A 173 -4.66 0.47 -22.68
CA ASP A 173 -5.74 -0.51 -22.61
C ASP A 173 -5.17 -1.91 -22.35
N GLU A 174 -5.61 -2.56 -21.27
CA GLU A 174 -5.10 -3.88 -20.87
C GLU A 174 -5.51 -5.02 -21.83
N GLN A 175 -6.56 -4.83 -22.65
CA GLN A 175 -7.04 -5.86 -23.58
C GLN A 175 -6.37 -5.74 -24.95
N THR A 176 -6.18 -4.51 -25.45
CA THR A 176 -5.68 -4.25 -26.80
C THR A 176 -4.24 -3.75 -26.83
N ASN A 177 -3.67 -3.36 -25.69
CA ASN A 177 -2.39 -2.66 -25.56
C ASN A 177 -2.33 -1.32 -26.32
N GLN A 178 -3.49 -0.79 -26.74
CA GLN A 178 -3.58 0.49 -27.42
C GLN A 178 -3.50 1.64 -26.40
N VAL A 179 -2.94 2.75 -26.85
CA VAL A 179 -2.70 3.94 -26.02
C VAL A 179 -3.69 5.04 -26.40
N TYR A 180 -4.48 5.47 -25.43
CA TYR A 180 -5.43 6.57 -25.56
C TYR A 180 -4.79 7.85 -25.01
N ILE A 181 -4.72 8.90 -25.83
CA ILE A 181 -4.05 10.16 -25.47
C ILE A 181 -5.04 11.32 -25.40
N TYR A 182 -4.91 12.13 -24.36
CA TYR A 182 -5.65 13.36 -24.14
C TYR A 182 -4.67 14.50 -23.89
N GLY A 183 -4.95 15.70 -24.40
CA GLY A 183 -4.07 16.85 -24.28
C GLY A 183 -4.78 18.12 -23.85
N LEU A 184 -4.11 18.92 -23.03
CA LEU A 184 -4.53 20.27 -22.65
C LEU A 184 -3.35 21.24 -22.82
N ASP A 185 -3.63 22.46 -23.29
CA ASP A 185 -2.59 23.46 -23.51
C ASP A 185 -1.84 23.77 -22.20
N GLU A 186 -0.50 23.84 -22.28
CA GLU A 186 0.38 24.07 -21.12
C GLU A 186 -0.04 25.28 -20.28
N LYS A 187 -0.55 26.33 -20.93
CA LYS A 187 -0.94 27.58 -20.27
C LYS A 187 -2.02 27.39 -19.21
N GLU A 188 -2.91 26.40 -19.37
CA GLU A 188 -3.97 26.12 -18.40
C GLU A 188 -3.45 25.42 -17.13
N LEU A 189 -2.27 24.82 -17.22
CA LEU A 189 -1.67 23.98 -16.18
C LEU A 189 -0.22 24.38 -15.87
N LYS A 190 0.16 25.62 -16.19
CA LYS A 190 1.55 26.09 -16.19
C LYS A 190 2.31 25.79 -14.89
N GLU A 191 1.72 26.09 -13.74
CA GLU A 191 2.36 25.84 -12.44
C GLU A 191 2.63 24.34 -12.24
N ARG A 192 1.63 23.50 -12.52
CA ARG A 192 1.74 22.05 -12.31
C ARG A 192 2.70 21.41 -13.32
N ASN A 193 2.69 21.87 -14.57
CA ASN A 193 3.67 21.49 -15.59
C ASN A 193 5.09 21.78 -15.13
N ASN A 194 5.33 22.98 -14.58
CA ASN A 194 6.64 23.38 -14.07
C ASN A 194 7.07 22.53 -12.88
N ASN A 195 6.14 22.21 -11.97
CA ASN A 195 6.42 21.35 -10.81
C ASN A 195 6.82 19.93 -11.24
N ILE A 196 6.07 19.33 -12.17
CA ILE A 196 6.37 18.01 -12.73
C ILE A 196 7.72 18.03 -13.47
N ASN A 197 7.94 18.99 -14.37
CA ASN A 197 9.21 19.12 -15.11
C ASN A 197 10.41 19.32 -14.17
N SER A 198 10.26 20.16 -13.13
CA SER A 198 11.30 20.39 -12.13
C SER A 198 11.67 19.11 -11.40
N TYR A 199 10.66 18.29 -11.05
CA TYR A 199 10.89 17.00 -10.42
C TYR A 199 11.62 16.03 -11.34
N ILE A 200 11.20 15.91 -12.61
CA ILE A 200 11.86 15.04 -13.59
C ILE A 200 13.32 15.46 -13.78
N ASN A 201 13.61 16.76 -13.91
CA ASN A 201 14.97 17.28 -14.06
C ASN A 201 15.83 17.03 -12.81
N THR A 202 15.25 17.21 -11.61
CA THR A 202 15.93 16.88 -10.35
C THR A 202 16.21 15.38 -10.29
N THR A 203 15.28 14.56 -10.81
CA THR A 203 15.39 13.11 -10.85
C THR A 203 16.54 12.65 -11.72
N GLU A 204 16.66 13.23 -12.92
CA GLU A 204 17.77 13.03 -13.85
C GLU A 204 19.14 13.37 -13.24
N SER A 205 19.21 14.34 -12.33
CA SER A 205 20.47 14.77 -11.71
C SER A 205 20.95 13.95 -10.50
N LYS A 206 20.11 13.07 -9.92
CA LYS A 206 20.49 12.23 -8.77
C LYS A 206 20.63 10.76 -9.19
N THR A 207 21.44 10.01 -8.45
CA THR A 207 21.56 8.55 -8.59
C THR A 207 20.37 7.86 -7.92
N TYR A 208 19.21 7.86 -8.57
CA TYR A 208 18.10 7.05 -8.11
C TYR A 208 18.29 5.56 -8.44
N PRO A 209 17.62 4.65 -7.72
CA PRO A 209 17.65 3.24 -8.03
C PRO A 209 17.16 2.97 -9.46
N PRO A 210 17.95 2.26 -10.28
CA PRO A 210 17.53 1.93 -11.63
C PRO A 210 16.50 0.80 -11.58
N TYR A 211 15.52 0.86 -12.48
CA TYR A 211 14.54 -0.18 -12.70
C TYR A 211 14.56 -0.65 -14.16
N TYR A 212 14.19 -1.92 -14.34
CA TYR A 212 13.98 -2.58 -15.63
C TYR A 212 12.50 -2.56 -16.01
N SER A 213 12.21 -2.31 -17.29
CA SER A 213 10.85 -2.28 -17.85
C SER A 213 10.82 -3.20 -19.06
N SER A 214 9.90 -4.17 -19.07
CA SER A 214 9.75 -5.08 -20.22
C SER A 214 9.28 -4.32 -21.47
N LEU A 215 8.41 -3.32 -21.32
CA LEU A 215 7.91 -2.53 -22.44
C LEU A 215 8.99 -1.63 -23.06
N LYS A 216 9.89 -1.06 -22.24
CA LYS A 216 11.02 -0.25 -22.73
C LYS A 216 12.10 -1.10 -23.41
N ASN A 217 12.33 -2.31 -22.90
CA ASN A 217 13.36 -3.21 -23.42
C ASN A 217 12.86 -4.18 -24.50
N VAL A 218 11.56 -4.12 -24.83
CA VAL A 218 10.90 -4.98 -25.84
C VAL A 218 11.10 -6.47 -25.51
N ASP A 219 10.78 -6.85 -24.27
CA ASP A 219 10.87 -8.24 -23.82
C ASP A 219 9.52 -8.96 -24.01
N GLU A 220 9.50 -9.87 -24.98
CA GLU A 220 8.32 -10.67 -25.33
C GLU A 220 8.01 -11.75 -24.29
N LEU A 221 8.83 -11.95 -23.24
CA LEU A 221 8.59 -12.97 -22.22
C LEU A 221 7.37 -12.64 -21.33
N PHE A 222 6.97 -11.38 -21.23
CA PHE A 222 5.86 -10.94 -20.37
C PHE A 222 4.64 -10.53 -21.20
N LYS A 223 3.44 -10.85 -20.71
CA LYS A 223 2.17 -10.44 -21.36
C LYS A 223 1.94 -8.93 -21.31
N GLY A 224 2.51 -8.25 -20.31
CA GLY A 224 2.35 -6.82 -20.09
C GLY A 224 3.65 -6.13 -19.68
N ASN A 225 3.55 -4.84 -19.38
CA ASN A 225 4.67 -4.07 -18.87
C ASN A 225 4.92 -4.43 -17.39
N ILE A 226 6.09 -4.99 -17.11
CA ILE A 226 6.56 -5.25 -15.75
C ILE A 226 7.65 -4.25 -15.39
N LEU A 227 7.71 -3.85 -14.12
CA LEU A 227 8.71 -2.93 -13.57
C LEU A 227 9.48 -3.65 -12.47
N LEU A 228 10.77 -3.89 -12.68
CA LEU A 228 11.62 -4.67 -11.77
C LEU A 228 12.76 -3.82 -11.20
N PRO A 229 13.02 -3.86 -9.88
CA PRO A 229 14.17 -3.19 -9.32
C PRO A 229 15.47 -3.87 -9.81
N LEU A 230 16.49 -3.06 -10.11
CA LEU A 230 17.83 -3.56 -10.35
C LEU A 230 18.67 -3.47 -9.06
N PRO A 231 19.67 -4.35 -8.87
CA PRO A 231 20.56 -4.31 -7.71
C PRO A 231 21.16 -2.92 -7.50
N THR A 232 21.11 -2.43 -6.28
CA THR A 232 21.68 -1.13 -5.91
C THR A 232 21.95 -1.02 -4.42
N SER A 233 23.01 -0.28 -4.06
CA SER A 233 23.27 0.10 -2.67
C SER A 233 22.29 1.14 -2.12
N ASN A 234 21.53 1.80 -3.00
CA ASN A 234 20.67 2.93 -2.64
C ASN A 234 19.28 2.47 -2.15
N ILE A 235 18.87 1.24 -2.50
CA ILE A 235 17.67 0.61 -1.94
C ILE A 235 18.11 -0.36 -0.85
N ARG A 236 17.39 -0.33 0.27
CA ARG A 236 17.55 -1.31 1.33
C ARG A 236 16.19 -1.86 1.71
N TYR A 237 16.14 -3.17 1.87
CA TYR A 237 14.93 -3.89 2.28
C TYR A 237 15.23 -4.77 3.49
N ASN A 238 14.16 -5.12 4.18
CA ASN A 238 14.20 -6.09 5.26
C ASN A 238 14.07 -7.48 4.67
N ASN A 239 15.11 -8.32 4.78
CA ASN A 239 15.04 -9.66 4.20
C ASN A 239 14.09 -10.60 4.97
N LYS A 240 13.90 -10.33 6.26
CA LYS A 240 13.01 -11.08 7.14
C LYS A 240 12.29 -10.16 8.11
N ILE A 241 11.01 -10.42 8.26
CA ILE A 241 10.12 -9.73 9.19
C ILE A 241 9.43 -10.82 10.01
N LYS A 242 9.39 -10.64 11.33
CA LYS A 242 8.62 -11.51 12.21
C LYS A 242 7.33 -10.81 12.60
N LEU A 243 6.21 -11.51 12.43
CA LEU A 243 4.90 -10.98 12.81
C LEU A 243 4.48 -11.53 14.18
N THR A 244 3.82 -10.70 14.99
CA THR A 244 3.10 -11.12 16.18
C THR A 244 1.65 -10.68 16.15
N THR A 245 0.84 -11.40 16.92
CA THR A 245 -0.54 -11.02 17.21
C THR A 245 -0.54 -9.92 18.27
N PRO A 246 -1.04 -8.71 17.97
CA PRO A 246 -1.14 -7.66 18.97
C PRO A 246 -2.17 -8.03 20.05
N PHE A 247 -2.11 -7.39 21.22
CA PHE A 247 -3.11 -7.53 22.30
C PHE A 247 -3.33 -8.93 22.88
N VAL A 248 -2.50 -9.93 22.54
CA VAL A 248 -2.53 -11.27 23.12
C VAL A 248 -1.17 -11.55 23.76
N ILE A 249 -1.14 -11.60 25.08
CA ILE A 249 0.07 -11.84 25.87
C ILE A 249 -0.16 -13.10 26.71
N ASN A 250 0.66 -14.13 26.53
CA ASN A 250 0.55 -15.41 27.26
C ASN A 250 -0.88 -15.98 27.24
N GLU A 251 -1.51 -16.02 26.07
CA GLU A 251 -2.89 -16.49 25.84
C GLU A 251 -4.00 -15.66 26.52
N ASN A 252 -3.66 -14.51 27.11
CA ASN A 252 -4.60 -13.57 27.71
C ASN A 252 -4.68 -12.28 26.89
N PHE A 253 -5.83 -11.62 26.90
CA PHE A 253 -6.00 -10.34 26.24
C PHE A 253 -5.36 -9.21 27.06
N GLY A 254 -4.55 -8.38 26.41
CA GLY A 254 -4.08 -7.09 26.94
C GLY A 254 -5.23 -6.08 26.89
N THR A 255 -6.11 -6.12 27.88
CA THR A 255 -7.43 -5.46 27.82
C THR A 255 -7.35 -3.94 27.76
N GLU A 256 -6.33 -3.32 28.38
CA GLU A 256 -6.16 -1.86 28.41
C GLU A 256 -5.77 -1.30 27.04
N ASP A 257 -4.73 -1.85 26.41
CA ASP A 257 -4.28 -1.39 25.09
C ASP A 257 -5.29 -1.67 23.98
N LEU A 258 -5.96 -2.82 24.05
CA LEU A 258 -7.05 -3.14 23.14
C LEU A 258 -8.21 -2.15 23.30
N GLU A 259 -8.54 -1.76 24.54
CA GLU A 259 -9.58 -0.76 24.78
C GLU A 259 -9.19 0.61 24.24
N ILE A 260 -7.94 1.04 24.43
CA ILE A 260 -7.41 2.29 23.86
C ILE A 260 -7.55 2.28 22.33
N PHE A 261 -7.17 1.19 21.67
CA PHE A 261 -7.28 1.02 20.22
C PHE A 261 -8.75 1.11 19.76
N VAL A 262 -9.63 0.38 20.44
CA VAL A 262 -11.06 0.29 20.12
C VAL A 262 -11.79 1.62 20.27
N ASN A 263 -11.36 2.49 21.19
CA ASN A 263 -12.03 3.77 21.47
C ASN A 263 -12.18 4.65 20.22
N GLY A 264 -11.24 4.61 19.26
CA GLY A 264 -11.31 5.38 18.02
C GLY A 264 -12.53 5.07 17.13
N PHE A 265 -13.18 3.91 17.35
CA PHE A 265 -14.32 3.45 16.56
C PHE A 265 -15.68 3.84 17.16
N PHE A 266 -15.71 4.48 18.33
CA PHE A 266 -16.91 4.91 19.02
C PHE A 266 -17.00 6.43 19.08
N ASP A 267 -18.20 6.98 18.86
CA ASP A 267 -18.42 8.43 18.95
C ASP A 267 -18.29 8.92 20.41
N ASN A 268 -18.72 8.10 21.37
CA ASN A 268 -18.51 8.34 22.81
C ASN A 268 -17.97 7.07 23.49
N PRO A 269 -16.63 6.94 23.60
CA PRO A 269 -16.00 5.75 24.17
C PRO A 269 -16.33 5.49 25.65
N ASN A 270 -16.86 6.47 26.38
CA ASN A 270 -17.17 6.34 27.81
C ASN A 270 -18.47 5.61 28.11
N VAL A 271 -19.35 5.44 27.12
CA VAL A 271 -20.66 4.78 27.30
C VAL A 271 -20.71 3.36 26.75
N LYS A 272 -19.59 2.87 26.19
CA LYS A 272 -19.50 1.51 25.65
C LYS A 272 -19.56 0.46 26.77
N TRP A 273 -20.26 -0.64 26.52
CA TRP A 273 -20.19 -1.84 27.34
C TRP A 273 -19.08 -2.77 26.83
N THR A 274 -18.57 -3.63 27.72
CA THR A 274 -17.51 -4.60 27.40
C THR A 274 -17.93 -6.01 27.83
N ILE A 275 -17.71 -7.00 26.96
CA ILE A 275 -17.89 -8.42 27.26
C ILE A 275 -16.61 -9.17 26.89
N GLN A 276 -16.06 -9.91 27.85
CA GLN A 276 -14.91 -10.78 27.65
C GLN A 276 -15.34 -12.24 27.73
N ASN A 277 -14.99 -13.04 26.72
CA ASN A 277 -15.06 -14.49 26.75
C ASN A 277 -13.66 -15.09 26.56
N SER A 278 -13.56 -16.42 26.64
CA SER A 278 -12.28 -17.13 26.51
C SER A 278 -11.56 -16.95 25.17
N SER A 279 -12.29 -16.56 24.11
CA SER A 279 -11.74 -16.44 22.75
C SER A 279 -12.00 -15.09 22.08
N ASP A 280 -12.82 -14.23 22.69
CA ASP A 280 -13.16 -12.93 22.12
C ASP A 280 -13.38 -11.83 23.18
N MET A 281 -13.09 -10.60 22.76
CA MET A 281 -13.40 -9.35 23.44
C MET A 281 -14.41 -8.61 22.58
N LYS A 282 -15.49 -8.12 23.19
CA LYS A 282 -16.53 -7.34 22.52
C LYS A 282 -16.74 -6.02 23.24
N TYR A 283 -16.86 -4.96 22.45
CA TYR A 283 -17.19 -3.63 22.90
C TYR A 283 -18.39 -3.15 22.10
N GLY A 284 -19.35 -2.47 22.70
CA GLY A 284 -20.48 -1.96 21.94
C GLY A 284 -21.23 -0.82 22.62
N ASP A 285 -22.04 -0.13 21.85
CA ASP A 285 -23.01 0.87 22.28
C ASP A 285 -24.29 0.74 21.42
N ASP A 286 -25.11 1.79 21.36
CA ASP A 286 -26.34 1.80 20.55
C ASP A 286 -26.09 1.94 19.04
N HIS A 287 -24.84 2.23 18.63
CA HIS A 287 -24.47 2.61 17.27
C HIS A 287 -23.47 1.64 16.62
N ALA A 288 -22.60 1.01 17.40
CA ALA A 288 -21.50 0.21 16.94
C ALA A 288 -21.25 -1.02 17.81
N LEU A 289 -20.74 -2.07 17.16
CA LEU A 289 -20.20 -3.26 17.79
C LEU A 289 -18.79 -3.49 17.26
N VAL A 290 -17.85 -3.62 18.17
CA VAL A 290 -16.46 -4.00 17.89
C VAL A 290 -16.16 -5.34 18.55
N LYS A 291 -15.50 -6.24 17.81
CA LYS A 291 -15.08 -7.55 18.29
C LYS A 291 -13.62 -7.78 17.93
N TYR A 292 -12.86 -8.30 18.88
CA TYR A 292 -11.50 -8.78 18.68
C TYR A 292 -11.37 -10.23 19.16
N ASN A 293 -10.68 -11.09 18.43
CA ASN A 293 -10.51 -12.50 18.81
C ASN A 293 -9.04 -12.91 18.96
N ASN A 294 -8.81 -14.09 19.54
CA ASN A 294 -7.47 -14.64 19.75
C ASN A 294 -6.75 -15.09 18.45
N LYS A 295 -7.35 -14.89 17.28
CA LYS A 295 -6.74 -15.09 15.96
C LYS A 295 -6.37 -13.76 15.29
N ALA A 296 -6.28 -12.69 16.07
CA ALA A 296 -5.98 -11.34 15.62
C ALA A 296 -7.02 -10.71 14.69
N ILE A 297 -8.25 -11.22 14.66
CA ILE A 297 -9.31 -10.66 13.81
C ILE A 297 -10.03 -9.55 14.59
N PHE A 298 -10.01 -8.35 14.01
CA PHE A 298 -10.83 -7.22 14.43
C PHE A 298 -12.02 -7.06 13.49
N GLU A 299 -13.20 -6.89 14.07
CA GLU A 299 -14.45 -6.67 13.34
C GLU A 299 -15.18 -5.48 13.94
N TYR A 300 -15.53 -4.51 13.11
CA TYR A 300 -16.47 -3.45 13.43
C TYR A 300 -17.76 -3.66 12.63
N SER A 301 -18.90 -3.34 13.23
CA SER A 301 -20.20 -3.31 12.57
C SER A 301 -21.04 -2.16 13.10
N SER A 302 -21.72 -1.43 12.21
CA SER A 302 -22.69 -0.42 12.64
C SER A 302 -24.06 -1.03 12.86
N ILE A 303 -24.74 -0.60 13.92
CA ILE A 303 -26.00 -1.18 14.42
C ILE A 303 -27.22 -0.47 13.81
N ILE A 304 -27.10 0.82 13.49
CA ILE A 304 -28.21 1.61 12.94
C ILE A 304 -28.18 1.59 11.42
N SER A 305 -29.26 1.17 10.77
CA SER A 305 -29.49 1.38 9.33
C SER A 305 -30.33 2.65 9.13
N ASN A 306 -29.74 3.77 8.71
CA ASN A 306 -30.53 4.95 8.34
C ASN A 306 -30.31 5.28 6.86
N ASN A 307 -31.45 5.44 6.17
CA ASN A 307 -31.68 5.95 4.82
C ASN A 307 -30.91 5.28 3.66
N LYS A 308 -31.66 4.79 2.67
CA LYS A 308 -31.12 4.28 1.40
C LYS A 308 -30.50 5.42 0.60
N VAL A 309 -29.22 5.68 0.83
CA VAL A 309 -28.39 6.54 -0.02
C VAL A 309 -27.41 5.63 -0.75
N SER A 310 -27.62 5.46 -2.05
CA SER A 310 -26.62 4.84 -2.93
C SER A 310 -25.53 5.87 -3.19
N LEU A 311 -24.28 5.53 -2.90
CA LEU A 311 -23.13 6.33 -3.28
C LEU A 311 -22.58 5.89 -4.65
N GLY A 312 -21.97 6.83 -5.36
CA GLY A 312 -21.07 6.52 -6.47
C GLY A 312 -19.86 5.70 -6.00
N LEU A 313 -19.12 5.09 -6.92
CA LEU A 313 -17.96 4.26 -6.55
C LEU A 313 -16.87 5.08 -5.85
N SER A 314 -16.50 6.22 -6.42
CA SER A 314 -15.47 7.11 -5.84
C SER A 314 -15.92 7.72 -4.50
N GLU A 315 -17.21 8.07 -4.37
CA GLU A 315 -17.77 8.53 -3.09
C GLU A 315 -17.71 7.43 -2.02
N ALA A 316 -18.11 6.21 -2.36
CA ALA A 316 -18.02 5.07 -1.44
C ALA A 316 -16.57 4.78 -1.04
N PHE A 317 -15.62 4.90 -1.98
CA PHE A 317 -14.20 4.72 -1.70
C PHE A 317 -13.70 5.78 -0.71
N ASN A 318 -14.02 7.05 -0.93
CA ASN A 318 -13.63 8.11 0.00
C ASN A 318 -14.24 7.94 1.41
N VAL A 319 -15.47 7.43 1.51
CA VAL A 319 -16.05 7.06 2.82
C VAL A 319 -15.29 5.91 3.48
N ALA A 320 -14.77 4.95 2.71
CA ALA A 320 -13.94 3.87 3.23
C ALA A 320 -12.60 4.41 3.75
N GLU A 321 -11.94 5.27 2.97
CA GLU A 321 -10.65 5.87 3.35
C GLU A 321 -10.78 6.82 4.55
N GLU A 322 -11.84 7.63 4.62
CA GLU A 322 -12.09 8.48 5.80
C GLU A 322 -12.29 7.63 7.07
N PHE A 323 -12.99 6.50 6.95
CA PHE A 323 -13.20 5.61 8.08
C PHE A 323 -11.92 4.91 8.52
N ILE A 324 -11.06 4.50 7.59
CA ILE A 324 -9.87 3.70 7.89
C ILE A 324 -8.86 4.46 8.76
N VAL A 325 -8.88 5.80 8.73
CA VAL A 325 -8.07 6.68 9.60
C VAL A 325 -8.34 6.43 11.10
N LYS A 326 -9.52 5.91 11.46
CA LYS A 326 -9.84 5.50 12.84
C LYS A 326 -8.99 4.31 13.31
N ASP A 327 -8.47 3.51 12.39
CA ASP A 327 -7.56 2.42 12.70
C ASP A 327 -6.13 2.95 12.87
N VAL A 328 -5.84 3.38 14.09
CA VAL A 328 -4.52 3.95 14.44
C VAL A 328 -3.37 2.97 14.25
N LEU A 329 -3.63 1.65 14.25
CA LEU A 329 -2.62 0.61 14.01
C LEU A 329 -2.35 0.38 12.52
N LEU A 330 -3.07 1.03 11.62
CA LEU A 330 -2.83 0.96 10.19
C LEU A 330 -2.09 2.23 9.75
N VAL A 331 -0.86 2.08 9.27
CA VAL A 331 -0.08 3.21 8.75
C VAL A 331 -0.47 3.46 7.30
N LYS A 332 -0.71 4.73 6.94
CA LYS A 332 -0.87 5.12 5.54
C LYS A 332 0.39 4.73 4.76
N GLY A 333 0.23 3.99 3.67
CA GLY A 333 1.33 3.46 2.87
C GLY A 333 1.68 1.99 3.12
N ASP A 334 1.22 1.40 4.24
CA ASP A 334 1.41 -0.04 4.55
C ASP A 334 0.25 -0.91 4.05
N TYR A 335 -0.62 -0.35 3.22
CA TYR A 335 -1.72 -1.05 2.59
C TYR A 335 -2.06 -0.41 1.25
N GLN A 336 -2.70 -1.19 0.38
CA GLN A 336 -3.20 -0.71 -0.90
C GLN A 336 -4.53 -1.38 -1.25
N LEU A 337 -5.38 -0.65 -1.99
CA LEU A 337 -6.60 -1.21 -2.56
C LEU A 337 -6.23 -2.25 -3.63
N SER A 338 -6.69 -3.48 -3.46
CA SER A 338 -6.40 -4.61 -4.34
C SER A 338 -7.62 -5.02 -5.17
N SER A 339 -8.84 -4.84 -4.63
CA SER A 339 -10.07 -5.15 -5.34
C SER A 339 -11.29 -4.44 -4.74
N TYR A 340 -12.41 -4.46 -5.46
CA TYR A 340 -13.71 -4.07 -4.94
C TYR A 340 -14.85 -4.90 -5.56
N GLU A 341 -15.95 -5.04 -4.84
CA GLU A 341 -17.17 -5.72 -5.29
C GLU A 341 -18.40 -4.85 -5.04
N LYS A 342 -19.29 -4.73 -6.03
CA LYS A 342 -20.62 -4.14 -5.85
C LYS A 342 -21.67 -5.23 -5.68
N GLN A 343 -22.45 -5.15 -4.61
CA GLN A 343 -23.51 -6.09 -4.25
C GLN A 343 -24.81 -5.32 -3.95
N GLY A 344 -25.58 -5.00 -5.00
CA GLY A 344 -26.73 -4.10 -4.88
C GLY A 344 -26.29 -2.71 -4.43
N GLU A 345 -26.83 -2.25 -3.30
CA GLU A 345 -26.49 -0.95 -2.68
C GLU A 345 -25.18 -0.98 -1.88
N LYS A 346 -24.52 -2.15 -1.78
CA LYS A 346 -23.27 -2.33 -1.05
C LYS A 346 -22.09 -2.23 -1.98
N THR A 347 -21.04 -1.54 -1.52
CA THR A 347 -19.71 -1.63 -2.12
C THR A 347 -18.75 -2.17 -1.08
N ILE A 348 -18.01 -3.23 -1.42
CA ILE A 348 -17.00 -3.84 -0.56
C ILE A 348 -15.64 -3.51 -1.16
N PHE A 349 -14.77 -2.86 -0.41
CA PHE A 349 -13.38 -2.60 -0.77
C PHE A 349 -12.47 -3.60 -0.05
N TYR A 350 -11.48 -4.09 -0.79
CA TYR A 350 -10.54 -5.11 -0.36
C TYR A 350 -9.11 -4.60 -0.46
N TYR A 351 -8.37 -4.66 0.64
CA TYR A 351 -7.00 -4.15 0.71
C TYR A 351 -6.03 -5.26 1.07
N GLU A 352 -4.81 -5.14 0.55
CA GLU A 352 -3.65 -5.96 0.89
C GLU A 352 -2.64 -5.13 1.67
N TYR A 353 -1.85 -5.79 2.51
CA TYR A 353 -0.74 -5.15 3.21
C TYR A 353 0.45 -4.93 2.28
N GLU A 354 1.21 -3.89 2.57
CA GLU A 354 2.51 -3.61 1.99
C GLU A 354 3.55 -3.37 3.09
N PHE A 355 4.79 -3.71 2.81
CA PHE A 355 5.95 -3.32 3.61
C PHE A 355 7.00 -2.72 2.68
N ASP A 356 7.59 -1.58 3.05
CA ASP A 356 8.59 -0.88 2.23
C ASP A 356 8.10 -0.60 0.78
N GLY A 357 6.79 -0.41 0.58
CA GLY A 357 6.18 -0.22 -0.75
C GLY A 357 6.10 -1.49 -1.61
N LEU A 358 6.30 -2.66 -1.01
CA LEU A 358 6.20 -3.97 -1.66
C LEU A 358 5.02 -4.76 -1.09
N PRO A 359 4.25 -5.50 -1.91
CA PRO A 359 3.07 -6.22 -1.44
C PRO A 359 3.43 -7.40 -0.54
N LEU A 360 2.58 -7.66 0.45
CA LEU A 360 2.60 -8.88 1.27
C LEU A 360 1.64 -9.92 0.70
N LEU A 361 2.20 -11.03 0.19
CA LEU A 361 1.44 -12.23 -0.09
C LEU A 361 1.15 -12.99 1.20
N MET A 362 -0.09 -12.87 1.66
CA MET A 362 -0.56 -13.60 2.82
C MET A 362 -0.87 -15.07 2.51
N ASP A 363 -0.82 -15.90 3.56
CA ASP A 363 -1.30 -17.27 3.49
C ASP A 363 -2.82 -17.30 3.24
N LYS A 364 -3.22 -17.85 2.09
CA LYS A 364 -4.62 -18.00 1.70
C LYS A 364 -5.38 -18.92 2.66
N GLN A 365 -4.74 -19.91 3.26
CA GLN A 365 -5.41 -20.80 4.22
C GLN A 365 -5.80 -20.04 5.49
N LEU A 366 -4.94 -19.15 5.97
CA LEU A 366 -5.23 -18.26 7.09
C LEU A 366 -6.46 -17.39 6.81
N LEU A 367 -6.55 -16.78 5.63
CA LEU A 367 -7.71 -15.97 5.21
C LEU A 367 -9.00 -16.80 5.13
N VAL A 368 -8.97 -17.94 4.44
CA VAL A 368 -10.13 -18.84 4.27
C VAL A 368 -10.62 -19.37 5.62
N SER A 369 -9.71 -19.77 6.52
CA SER A 369 -10.07 -20.28 7.86
C SER A 369 -10.74 -19.23 8.75
N ASN A 370 -10.56 -17.95 8.44
CA ASN A 370 -11.16 -16.82 9.14
C ASN A 370 -12.34 -16.19 8.37
N ASN A 371 -12.79 -16.82 7.27
CA ASN A 371 -13.84 -16.31 6.39
C ASN A 371 -13.54 -14.87 5.92
N MET A 372 -12.37 -14.70 5.34
CA MET A 372 -11.88 -13.46 4.73
C MET A 372 -11.39 -13.77 3.32
N LYS A 373 -11.67 -12.88 2.39
CA LYS A 373 -11.07 -12.88 1.04
C LYS A 373 -9.74 -12.14 1.04
N TYR A 374 -9.65 -11.06 1.84
CA TYR A 374 -8.50 -10.17 1.94
C TYR A 374 -8.20 -9.81 3.40
N PRO A 375 -6.96 -9.40 3.75
CA PRO A 375 -6.60 -9.03 5.13
C PRO A 375 -7.43 -7.89 5.69
N ILE A 376 -7.90 -6.98 4.84
CA ILE A 376 -8.72 -5.84 5.21
C ILE A 376 -9.91 -5.79 4.26
N GLU A 377 -11.11 -5.74 4.82
CA GLU A 377 -12.38 -5.67 4.09
C GLU A 377 -13.24 -4.54 4.68
N ILE A 378 -13.69 -3.62 3.83
CA ILE A 378 -14.53 -2.48 4.23
C ILE A 378 -15.81 -2.51 3.41
N THR A 379 -16.96 -2.60 4.06
CA THR A 379 -18.27 -2.59 3.41
C THR A 379 -18.98 -1.28 3.65
N ILE A 380 -19.29 -0.61 2.55
CA ILE A 380 -20.09 0.62 2.50
C ILE A 380 -21.52 0.28 2.14
N GLU A 381 -22.46 0.81 2.90
CA GLU A 381 -23.90 0.74 2.61
C GLU A 381 -24.56 2.00 3.16
N SER A 382 -25.52 2.56 2.42
CA SER A 382 -26.29 3.72 2.90
C SER A 382 -25.42 4.91 3.32
N GLY A 383 -24.38 5.20 2.53
CA GLY A 383 -23.50 6.36 2.76
C GLY A 383 -22.46 6.22 3.85
N LYS A 384 -22.27 5.03 4.45
CA LYS A 384 -21.34 4.83 5.58
C LYS A 384 -20.73 3.42 5.62
N VAL A 385 -19.69 3.25 6.42
CA VAL A 385 -19.16 1.93 6.75
C VAL A 385 -20.15 1.16 7.64
N VAL A 386 -20.61 0.02 7.15
CA VAL A 386 -21.47 -0.91 7.91
C VAL A 386 -20.72 -2.10 8.45
N LYS A 387 -19.59 -2.46 7.84
CA LYS A 387 -18.72 -3.52 8.31
C LYS A 387 -17.27 -3.19 7.97
N TYR A 388 -16.39 -3.40 8.93
CA TYR A 388 -14.94 -3.35 8.73
C TYR A 388 -14.34 -4.60 9.36
N LYS A 389 -13.50 -5.33 8.63
CA LYS A 389 -12.86 -6.55 9.10
C LYS A 389 -11.38 -6.52 8.75
N ARG A 390 -10.53 -6.69 9.76
CA ARG A 390 -9.07 -6.66 9.61
C ARG A 390 -8.42 -7.83 10.33
N LEU A 391 -7.43 -8.44 9.70
CA LEU A 391 -6.50 -9.35 10.34
C LEU A 391 -5.28 -8.55 10.80
N LEU A 392 -5.12 -8.40 12.12
CA LEU A 392 -4.07 -7.56 12.71
C LEU A 392 -2.77 -8.33 12.85
N PHE A 393 -1.69 -7.69 12.43
CA PHE A 393 -0.34 -8.14 12.72
C PHE A 393 0.51 -6.97 13.15
N TYR A 394 1.52 -7.26 13.94
CA TYR A 394 2.56 -6.32 14.31
C TYR A 394 3.93 -6.86 13.89
N MET A 395 4.81 -6.00 13.41
CA MET A 395 6.19 -6.36 13.10
C MET A 395 7.03 -6.40 14.38
N ASN A 396 7.25 -7.59 14.91
CA ASN A 396 8.04 -7.80 16.11
C ASN A 396 9.51 -8.07 15.75
N GLY A 397 10.24 -6.98 15.59
CA GLY A 397 11.64 -7.04 15.19
C GLY A 397 11.77 -7.16 13.67
N VAL A 398 12.63 -6.30 13.15
CA VAL A 398 13.01 -6.28 11.75
C VAL A 398 14.49 -6.65 11.74
N ASP A 399 14.89 -7.64 10.95
CA ASP A 399 16.32 -7.86 10.71
C ASP A 399 16.91 -6.56 10.13
N ARG A 400 18.22 -6.33 10.30
CA ARG A 400 18.87 -5.13 9.74
C ARG A 400 18.57 -5.06 8.25
N GLU A 401 18.08 -3.91 7.78
CA GLU A 401 17.93 -3.63 6.35
C GLU A 401 19.25 -3.91 5.58
N GLU A 402 19.16 -4.66 4.50
CA GLU A 402 20.29 -5.00 3.64
C GLU A 402 20.14 -4.30 2.29
N ALA A 403 21.28 -3.92 1.70
CA ALA A 403 21.28 -3.37 0.34
C ALA A 403 20.72 -4.41 -0.63
N PHE A 404 19.83 -3.98 -1.53
CA PHE A 404 19.23 -4.90 -2.49
C PHE A 404 20.26 -5.36 -3.52
N SER A 405 20.58 -6.65 -3.51
CA SER A 405 21.63 -7.24 -4.37
C SER A 405 21.15 -8.35 -5.31
N SER A 406 19.88 -8.74 -5.27
CA SER A 406 19.38 -9.88 -6.05
C SER A 406 19.11 -9.50 -7.51
N GLU A 407 19.63 -10.29 -8.45
CA GLU A 407 19.44 -10.10 -9.88
C GLU A 407 18.19 -10.85 -10.38
N PHE A 408 17.21 -10.12 -10.91
CA PHE A 408 15.97 -10.73 -11.40
C PHE A 408 16.21 -11.75 -12.53
N VAL A 409 17.25 -11.55 -13.35
CA VAL A 409 17.58 -12.43 -14.48
C VAL A 409 17.95 -13.84 -14.00
N GLU A 410 18.66 -13.95 -12.89
CA GLU A 410 19.01 -15.26 -12.31
C GLU A 410 17.77 -15.99 -11.80
N ALA A 411 16.91 -15.29 -11.07
CA ALA A 411 15.64 -15.83 -10.58
C ALA A 411 14.72 -16.27 -11.74
N LEU A 412 14.65 -15.45 -12.78
CA LEU A 412 13.86 -15.70 -13.98
C LEU A 412 14.36 -16.94 -14.75
N ASN A 413 15.66 -17.03 -15.01
CA ASN A 413 16.25 -18.19 -15.70
C ASN A 413 16.02 -19.49 -14.92
N SER A 414 16.23 -19.46 -13.60
CA SER A 414 15.96 -20.60 -12.71
C SER A 414 14.49 -21.05 -12.80
N PHE A 415 13.55 -20.12 -12.86
CA PHE A 415 12.13 -20.42 -13.01
C PHE A 415 11.79 -21.01 -14.38
N VAL A 416 12.27 -20.39 -15.46
CA VAL A 416 12.02 -20.81 -16.84
C VAL A 416 12.56 -22.22 -17.08
N ASP A 417 13.79 -22.50 -16.64
CA ASP A 417 14.43 -23.81 -16.78
C ASP A 417 13.68 -24.89 -15.99
N LYS A 418 13.28 -24.59 -14.74
CA LYS A 418 12.59 -25.54 -13.87
C LYS A 418 11.18 -25.89 -14.34
N ASN A 419 10.49 -24.95 -14.99
CA ASN A 419 9.11 -25.12 -15.43
C ASN A 419 8.98 -25.38 -16.95
N ASP A 420 10.10 -25.54 -17.66
CA ASP A 420 10.18 -25.80 -19.10
C ASP A 420 9.36 -24.82 -19.96
N ILE A 421 9.43 -23.53 -19.61
CA ILE A 421 8.65 -22.47 -20.28
C ILE A 421 9.32 -22.16 -21.62
N ARG A 422 8.92 -22.87 -22.68
CA ARG A 422 9.59 -22.75 -23.99
C ARG A 422 8.98 -21.73 -24.94
N LYS A 423 7.74 -21.27 -24.72
CA LYS A 423 7.01 -20.35 -25.62
C LYS A 423 5.87 -19.55 -24.98
N GLU A 424 5.58 -19.75 -23.69
CA GLU A 424 4.48 -19.06 -23.03
C GLU A 424 4.99 -17.81 -22.32
N GLN A 425 4.18 -16.75 -22.38
CA GLN A 425 4.49 -15.51 -21.69
C GLN A 425 4.10 -15.63 -20.21
N LEU A 426 4.94 -15.08 -19.34
CA LEU A 426 4.67 -14.88 -17.92
C LEU A 426 3.58 -13.81 -17.75
N ASP A 427 2.73 -14.01 -16.75
CA ASP A 427 1.66 -13.07 -16.44
C ASP A 427 2.22 -11.83 -15.73
N ASP A 428 3.19 -12.00 -14.82
CA ASP A 428 3.75 -10.93 -13.99
C ASP A 428 5.05 -11.39 -13.30
N MET A 429 5.92 -10.45 -12.94
CA MET A 429 7.05 -10.66 -12.03
C MET A 429 7.28 -9.40 -11.20
N TYR A 430 7.48 -9.56 -9.89
CA TYR A 430 7.76 -8.45 -8.99
C TYR A 430 8.44 -8.91 -7.70
N LEU A 431 9.04 -7.97 -6.99
CA LEU A 431 9.54 -8.18 -5.65
C LEU A 431 8.40 -8.03 -4.64
N GLY A 432 8.33 -8.92 -3.64
CA GLY A 432 7.33 -8.80 -2.59
C GLY A 432 7.65 -9.67 -1.38
N TYR A 433 6.89 -9.43 -0.32
CA TYR A 433 7.00 -10.16 0.93
C TYR A 433 6.07 -11.36 0.90
N VAL A 434 6.53 -12.53 1.35
CA VAL A 434 5.74 -13.75 1.40
C VAL A 434 5.64 -14.23 2.84
N MET A 435 4.40 -14.37 3.32
CA MET A 435 4.10 -14.86 4.66
C MET A 435 4.06 -16.38 4.66
N ASN A 436 4.77 -16.98 5.63
CA ASN A 436 4.68 -18.38 5.98
C ASN A 436 4.64 -18.50 7.51
N ASP A 437 3.48 -18.91 8.03
CA ASP A 437 3.13 -18.76 9.45
C ASP A 437 3.38 -17.31 9.92
N ASN A 438 4.12 -17.12 11.01
CA ASN A 438 4.45 -15.81 11.56
C ASN A 438 5.76 -15.22 10.99
N ASN A 439 6.36 -15.85 9.97
CA ASN A 439 7.58 -15.37 9.35
C ASN A 439 7.28 -14.82 7.96
N VAL A 440 7.83 -13.66 7.65
CA VAL A 440 7.69 -12.99 6.37
C VAL A 440 9.07 -12.83 5.76
N LYS A 441 9.23 -13.21 4.50
CA LYS A 441 10.50 -13.11 3.77
C LYS A 441 10.33 -12.29 2.50
N LEU A 442 11.35 -11.52 2.16
CA LEU A 442 11.45 -10.87 0.86
C LEU A 442 11.80 -11.92 -0.21
N MET A 443 11.04 -11.94 -1.30
CA MET A 443 11.16 -12.94 -2.37
C MET A 443 10.82 -12.36 -3.74
N TRP A 444 11.36 -12.95 -4.79
CA TRP A 444 10.84 -12.77 -6.14
C TRP A 444 9.52 -13.52 -6.28
N ILE A 445 8.52 -12.86 -6.84
CA ILE A 445 7.20 -13.43 -7.09
C ILE A 445 6.98 -13.46 -8.60
N ILE A 446 6.60 -14.63 -9.11
CA ILE A 446 6.29 -14.83 -10.53
C ILE A 446 4.85 -15.34 -10.63
N LYS A 447 4.05 -14.68 -11.49
CA LYS A 447 2.72 -15.16 -11.87
C LYS A 447 2.81 -15.83 -13.23
N TYR A 448 2.33 -17.07 -13.31
CA TYR A 448 2.34 -17.85 -14.53
C TYR A 448 1.15 -18.81 -14.58
N ASN A 449 0.36 -18.72 -15.64
CA ASN A 449 -0.86 -19.50 -15.85
C ASN A 449 -1.83 -19.43 -14.66
N GLY A 450 -2.02 -18.22 -14.13
CA GLY A 450 -2.91 -17.95 -13.00
C GLY A 450 -2.43 -18.52 -11.65
N LYS A 451 -1.20 -19.05 -11.60
CA LYS A 451 -0.55 -19.51 -10.36
C LYS A 451 0.52 -18.52 -9.93
N VAL A 452 0.76 -18.47 -8.63
CA VAL A 452 1.77 -17.62 -8.00
C VAL A 452 2.90 -18.51 -7.49
N TYR A 453 4.13 -18.16 -7.85
CA TYR A 453 5.35 -18.83 -7.42
C TYR A 453 6.23 -17.82 -6.69
N SER A 454 6.95 -18.28 -5.66
CA SER A 454 7.91 -17.48 -4.93
C SER A 454 9.30 -18.10 -4.98
N LEU A 455 10.32 -17.26 -5.15
CA LEU A 455 11.73 -17.65 -5.22
C LEU A 455 12.52 -16.82 -4.22
N GLU A 456 13.37 -17.47 -3.43
CA GLU A 456 14.28 -16.76 -2.51
C GLU A 456 15.29 -15.91 -3.29
N LEU A 457 15.73 -14.81 -2.66
CA LEU A 457 16.62 -13.81 -3.25
C LEU A 457 18.07 -14.25 -3.41
#